data_AF-A0A2I0W6J5-F1
#
_entry.id   AF-A0A2I0W6J5-F1
#
_cell.length_a   1.000
_cell.length_b   1.000
_cell.length_c   1.000
_cell.angle_alpha   90.00
_cell.angle_beta   90.00
_cell.angle_gamma   90.00
#
_symmetry.space_group_name_H-M   'P 1'
#
loop_
_entity.id
_entity.type
_entity.pdbx_description
1 polymer ?
#
loop_
_entity_poly.entity_id
_entity_poly.type
_entity_poly.pdbx_seq_one_letter_code
_entity_poly.pdbx_strand_id
1 'polypeptide(L)'
;MVFMYSCGIEKIAWDASGERLALSFRDGEEMYRGLIAVYDIKRTPLISSSLVGFIRGPGEYPKPLAFSFHSKFKQGPLLSVCWSSGLCCTYPLIFRSHIHP
;
A
#
# COMPACT_ATOMS: atom_id res chain seq x y z
N MET A 1 -0.69 -11.78 -13.70
CA MET A 1 0.25 -10.66 -13.54
C MET A 1 -0.17 -9.59 -14.51
N VAL A 2 -1.01 -8.65 -14.07
CA VAL A 2 -1.44 -7.53 -14.91
C VAL A 2 -0.22 -6.61 -15.03
N PHE A 3 0.35 -6.51 -16.22
CA PHE A 3 1.43 -5.59 -16.51
C PHE A 3 0.85 -4.16 -16.47
N MET A 4 0.94 -3.51 -15.31
CA MET A 4 0.74 -2.07 -15.23
C MET A 4 1.95 -1.42 -15.91
N TYR A 5 1.71 -0.67 -16.98
CA TYR A 5 2.72 0.14 -17.67
C TYR A 5 3.11 1.35 -16.79
N SER A 6 3.56 1.09 -15.55
CA SER A 6 3.99 2.12 -14.61
C SER A 6 5.42 2.53 -14.95
N CYS A 7 5.71 3.83 -14.93
CA CYS A 7 7.04 4.41 -15.21
C CYS A 7 8.08 4.10 -14.08
N GLY A 8 7.92 2.97 -13.38
CA GLY A 8 8.74 2.53 -12.27
C GLY A 8 8.09 2.75 -10.91
N ILE A 9 8.61 2.06 -9.90
CA ILE A 9 8.23 2.23 -8.51
C ILE A 9 8.91 3.50 -7.96
N GLU A 10 8.16 4.34 -7.27
CA GLU A 10 8.71 5.54 -6.64
C GLU A 10 9.12 5.28 -5.19
N LYS A 11 8.23 4.66 -4.41
CA LYS A 11 8.44 4.38 -2.98
C LYS A 11 7.91 3.00 -2.63
N ILE A 12 8.55 2.40 -1.63
CA ILE A 12 8.25 1.07 -1.11
C ILE A 12 8.24 1.15 0.41
N ALA A 13 7.22 0.55 1.04
CA ALA A 13 7.20 0.32 2.48
C ALA A 13 6.74 -1.10 2.77
N TRP A 14 7.48 -1.77 3.66
CA TRP A 14 7.13 -3.06 4.22
C TRP A 14 6.61 -2.87 5.64
N ASP A 15 5.63 -3.65 6.03
CA ASP A 15 5.29 -3.76 7.44
C ASP A 15 6.34 -4.58 8.21
N ALA A 16 6.23 -4.59 9.54
CA ALA A 16 7.20 -5.24 10.40
C ALA A 16 7.21 -6.77 10.28
N SER A 17 6.08 -7.42 9.96
CA SER A 17 6.07 -8.87 9.67
C SER A 17 6.58 -9.15 8.25
N GLY A 18 6.42 -8.15 7.37
CA GLY A 18 6.74 -8.21 5.96
C GLY A 18 5.81 -9.13 5.17
N GLU A 19 4.58 -9.26 5.66
CA GLU A 19 3.43 -9.87 4.97
C GLU A 19 2.62 -8.83 4.20
N ARG A 20 2.87 -7.53 4.43
CA ARG A 20 2.20 -6.39 3.79
C ARG A 20 3.22 -5.49 3.11
N LEU A 21 2.95 -5.18 1.84
CA LEU A 21 3.77 -4.31 1.01
C LEU A 21 2.91 -3.15 0.48
N ALA A 22 3.39 -1.92 0.64
CA ALA A 22 2.80 -0.74 0.03
C ALA A 22 3.78 -0.13 -0.98
N LEU A 23 3.28 0.24 -2.15
CA LEU A 23 4.07 0.77 -3.28
C LEU A 23 3.37 2.00 -3.86
N SER A 24 4.14 3.03 -4.23
CA SER A 24 3.68 4.08 -5.12
C SER A 24 4.42 4.02 -6.45
N PHE A 25 3.80 4.57 -7.49
CA PHE A 25 4.32 4.53 -8.85
C PHE A 25 4.76 5.92 -9.30
N ARG A 26 5.88 5.98 -10.04
CA ARG A 26 6.26 7.16 -10.81
C ARG A 26 5.29 7.30 -11.96
N ASP A 27 4.81 8.53 -12.19
CA ASP A 27 3.89 8.94 -13.26
C ASP A 27 3.30 7.76 -14.07
N GLY A 28 2.25 7.17 -13.51
CA GLY A 28 1.46 6.12 -14.17
C GLY A 28 0.36 6.70 -15.06
N GLU A 29 -0.37 5.80 -15.75
CA GLU A 29 -1.64 6.17 -16.39
C GLU A 29 -2.52 6.99 -15.44
N GLU A 30 -3.30 7.91 -16.01
CA GLU A 30 -4.14 8.86 -15.27
C GLU A 30 -4.98 8.19 -14.18
N MET A 31 -5.44 6.96 -14.44
CA MET A 31 -6.21 6.14 -13.51
C MET A 31 -5.43 5.77 -12.22
N TYR A 32 -4.14 5.45 -12.33
CA TYR A 32 -3.29 4.97 -11.23
C TYR A 32 -2.39 6.06 -10.65
N ARG A 33 -2.43 7.25 -11.22
CA ARG A 33 -1.68 8.41 -10.74
C ARG A 33 -2.09 8.76 -9.30
N GLY A 34 -1.08 8.92 -8.44
CA GLY A 34 -1.29 9.29 -7.04
C GLY A 34 -1.86 8.17 -6.17
N LEU A 35 -1.87 6.92 -6.65
CA LEU A 35 -2.31 5.78 -5.85
C LEU A 35 -1.15 5.11 -5.11
N ILE A 36 -1.48 4.49 -3.98
CA ILE A 36 -0.64 3.51 -3.32
C ILE A 36 -1.26 2.13 -3.53
N ALA A 37 -0.53 1.21 -4.15
CA ALA A 37 -0.94 -0.19 -4.24
C ALA A 37 -0.52 -0.94 -2.98
N VAL A 38 -1.39 -1.80 -2.48
CA VAL A 38 -1.17 -2.64 -1.31
C VAL A 38 -1.21 -4.10 -1.72
N TYR A 39 -0.19 -4.85 -1.33
CA TYR A 39 -0.07 -6.28 -1.60
C TYR A 39 0.04 -7.09 -0.30
N ASP A 40 -0.58 -8.26 -0.29
CA ASP A 40 -0.25 -9.36 0.61
C ASP A 40 0.94 -10.13 0.05
N ILE A 41 1.89 -10.48 0.91
CA ILE A 41 3.10 -11.21 0.57
C ILE A 41 3.13 -12.50 1.40
N LYS A 42 3.03 -13.65 0.72
CA LYS A 42 3.21 -14.97 1.34
C LYS A 42 4.59 -15.48 0.99
N ARG A 43 5.31 -16.03 1.97
CA ARG A 43 6.70 -16.48 1.83
C ARG A 43 6.88 -18.00 1.71
N THR A 44 5.82 -18.78 1.92
CA THR A 44 5.88 -20.25 1.96
C THR A 44 4.83 -20.87 1.04
N PRO A 45 5.19 -21.87 0.19
CA PRO A 45 6.54 -22.41 -0.09
C PRO A 45 7.37 -21.57 -1.07
N LEU A 46 6.76 -20.57 -1.74
CA LEU A 46 7.41 -19.62 -2.65
C LEU A 46 6.90 -18.21 -2.32
N ILE A 47 7.72 -17.19 -2.62
CA ILE A 47 7.27 -15.79 -2.51
C ILE A 47 6.16 -15.56 -3.53
N SER A 48 4.97 -15.22 -3.04
CA SER A 48 3.83 -14.84 -3.88
C SER A 48 3.23 -13.54 -3.37
N SER A 49 2.84 -12.68 -4.32
CA SER A 49 2.21 -11.39 -4.05
C SER A 49 0.78 -11.37 -4.56
N SER A 50 -0.16 -10.95 -3.72
CA SER A 50 -1.57 -10.76 -4.09
C SER A 50 -1.93 -9.29 -3.91
N LEU A 51 -2.45 -8.64 -4.96
CA LEU A 51 -2.96 -7.28 -4.87
C LEU A 51 -4.19 -7.26 -3.96
N VAL A 52 -4.16 -6.43 -2.92
CA VAL A 52 -5.27 -6.23 -1.99
C VAL A 52 -6.15 -5.09 -2.48
N GLY A 53 -5.53 -4.02 -2.96
CA GLY A 53 -6.24 -2.88 -3.49
C GLY A 53 -5.35 -1.65 -3.61
N PHE A 54 -6.00 -0.52 -3.85
CA PHE A 54 -5.36 0.78 -4.00
C PHE A 54 -5.91 1.77 -2.97
N ILE A 55 -5.04 2.63 -2.45
CA ILE A 55 -5.39 3.74 -1.58
C ILE A 55 -5.28 5.03 -2.39
N ARG A 56 -6.35 5.83 -2.39
CA ARG A 56 -6.38 7.18 -2.93
C ARG A 56 -6.43 8.18 -1.78
N GLY A 57 -5.63 9.23 -1.88
CA GLY A 57 -5.62 10.29 -0.88
C GLY A 57 -6.87 11.17 -0.96
N PRO A 58 -7.16 11.93 0.11
CA PRO A 58 -8.26 12.88 0.15
C PRO A 58 -8.01 14.10 -0.76
N GLY A 59 -9.04 14.49 -1.51
CA GLY A 59 -9.02 15.61 -2.46
C GLY A 59 -8.86 15.16 -3.92
N GLU A 60 -8.68 16.13 -4.82
CA GLU A 60 -8.48 15.84 -6.25
C GLU A 60 -7.03 15.48 -6.53
N TYR A 61 -6.79 14.19 -6.82
CA TYR A 61 -5.52 13.64 -7.30
C TYR A 61 -4.26 13.96 -6.43
N PRO A 62 -4.32 13.86 -5.09
CA PRO A 62 -3.12 14.05 -4.28
C PRO A 62 -2.07 12.96 -4.55
N LYS A 63 -0.79 13.34 -4.55
CA LYS A 63 0.33 12.41 -4.66
C LYS A 63 0.84 11.98 -3.28
N PRO A 64 1.18 10.70 -3.07
CA PRO A 64 1.77 10.24 -1.82
C PRO A 64 3.24 10.66 -1.74
N LEU A 65 3.56 11.67 -0.94
CA LEU A 65 4.93 12.20 -0.80
C LEU A 65 5.81 11.29 0.06
N ALA A 66 5.23 10.66 1.07
CA ALA A 66 5.88 9.68 1.92
C ALA A 66 4.84 8.76 2.55
N PHE A 67 5.23 7.51 2.84
CA PHE A 67 4.42 6.61 3.64
C PHE A 67 5.29 5.58 4.33
N SER A 68 4.82 5.09 5.47
CA SER A 68 5.49 4.04 6.23
C SER A 68 4.51 3.28 7.13
N PHE A 69 4.83 2.02 7.39
CA PHE A 69 4.08 1.21 8.34
C PHE A 69 4.53 1.49 9.77
N HIS A 70 3.57 1.62 10.68
CA HIS A 70 3.85 1.72 12.10
C HIS A 70 4.28 0.36 12.65
N SER A 71 5.44 0.30 13.32
CA SER A 71 6.04 -0.96 13.78
C SER A 71 5.42 -1.55 15.06
N LYS A 72 4.61 -0.78 15.79
CA LYS A 72 4.07 -1.19 17.12
C LYS A 72 2.55 -1.32 17.16
N PHE A 73 1.86 -1.27 16.01
CA PHE A 73 0.40 -1.42 16.00
C PHE A 73 0.03 -2.90 16.18
N LYS A 74 -0.63 -3.24 17.28
CA LYS A 74 -0.88 -4.64 17.65
C LYS A 74 -1.95 -5.34 16.82
N GLN A 75 -2.83 -4.59 16.16
CA GLN A 75 -3.95 -5.14 15.38
C GLN A 75 -3.57 -5.41 13.92
N GLY A 76 -2.31 -5.23 13.54
CA GLY A 76 -1.81 -5.51 12.19
C GLY A 76 -1.04 -4.34 11.58
N PRO A 77 -0.92 -4.29 10.24
CA PRO A 77 -0.17 -3.24 9.57
C PRO A 77 -1.00 -1.95 9.51
N LEU A 78 -0.42 -0.86 10.03
CA LEU A 78 -1.02 0.48 10.04
C LEU A 78 -0.17 1.41 9.16
N LEU A 79 -0.68 1.79 8.00
CA LEU A 79 0.04 2.60 7.03
C LEU A 79 -0.24 4.08 7.27
N SER A 80 0.78 4.89 7.53
CA SER A 80 0.64 6.35 7.54
C SER A 80 1.15 6.94 6.23
N VAL A 81 0.43 7.91 5.67
CA VAL A 81 0.71 8.53 4.38
C VAL A 81 0.65 10.05 4.52
N CYS A 82 1.70 10.72 4.02
CA CYS A 82 1.73 12.17 3.84
C CYS A 82 1.38 12.49 2.38
N TRP A 83 0.27 13.19 2.16
CA TRP A 83 -0.22 13.55 0.84
C TRP A 83 0.23 14.95 0.42
N SER A 84 0.37 15.17 -0.89
CA SER A 84 0.73 16.47 -1.45
C SER A 84 -0.31 17.57 -1.20
N SER A 85 -1.54 17.19 -0.81
CA SER A 85 -2.57 18.13 -0.36
C SER A 85 -2.28 18.73 1.02
N GLY A 86 -1.22 18.29 1.71
CA GLY A 86 -0.89 18.70 3.08
C GLY A 86 -1.58 17.86 4.15
N LEU A 87 -2.43 16.90 3.77
CA LEU A 87 -3.10 16.00 4.68
C LEU A 87 -2.24 14.77 5.00
N CYS A 88 -2.25 14.36 6.26
CA CYS A 88 -1.70 13.10 6.71
C CYS A 88 -2.84 12.15 7.07
N CYS A 89 -2.83 10.95 6.53
CA CYS A 89 -3.87 9.95 6.79
C CYS A 89 -3.23 8.64 7.24
N THR A 90 -3.94 7.92 8.10
CA THR A 90 -3.51 6.62 8.59
C THR A 90 -4.57 5.57 8.23
N TYR A 91 -4.13 4.50 7.57
CA TYR A 91 -4.97 3.44 7.02
C TYR A 91 -4.69 2.12 7.75
N PRO A 92 -5.62 1.61 8.57
CA PRO A 92 -5.49 0.29 9.17
C PRO A 92 -5.74 -0.80 8.12
N LEU A 93 -4.72 -1.61 7.83
CA LEU A 93 -4.76 -2.70 6.84
C LEU A 93 -4.85 -4.07 7.54
N ILE A 94 -5.79 -4.18 8.48
CA ILE A 94 -5.95 -5.33 9.36
C ILE A 94 -6.19 -6.61 8.54
N PHE A 95 -5.43 -7.66 8.84
CA PHE A 95 -5.67 -8.98 8.26
C PHE A 95 -7.03 -9.50 8.72
N ARG A 96 -7.95 -9.75 7.78
CA ARG A 96 -9.18 -10.48 8.13
C ARG A 96 -8.81 -11.95 8.34
N SER A 97 -8.86 -12.41 9.58
CA SER A 97 -8.94 -13.84 9.85
C SER A 97 -10.28 -14.33 9.31
N HIS A 98 -10.26 -15.28 8.37
CA HIS A 98 -11.44 -16.07 8.07
C HIS A 98 -11.81 -16.86 9.33
N ILE A 99 -12.67 -16.29 10.17
CA ILE A 99 -13.44 -17.10 11.12
C ILE A 99 -14.33 -17.94 10.20
N HIS A 100 -13.98 -19.22 10.03
CA HIS A 100 -14.90 -20.16 9.42
C HIS A 100 -16.18 -20.20 10.28
N PRO A 101 -17.38 -20.09 9.69
CA PRO A 101 -18.62 -20.34 10.42
C PRO A 101 -18.68 -21.77 10.96
#